data_AF-A0A846AGG9-F1
#
_entry.id   AF-A0A846AGG9-F1
#
_cell.length_a   1.000
_cell.length_b   1.000
_cell.length_c   1.000
_cell.angle_alpha   90.00
_cell.angle_beta   90.00
_cell.angle_gamma   90.00
#
_symmetry.space_group_name_H-M   'P 1'
#
loop_
_entity.id
_entity.type
_entity.pdbx_description
1 polymer ?
#
loop_
_entity_poly.entity_id
_entity_poly.type
_entity_poly.pdbx_seq_one_letter_code
_entity_poly.pdbx_strand_id
1 'polypeptide(L)'
;MIINRKYKEASIFELMSDISLSSLGLLLVVFVIYALIFNSRSSVLINKRDNLEREVSRLNENNQQLQQQNSELTSANSRLMSERNEAIENSEKFQNQANRLRRELNAVLKQNQYTGYYTGNFTSKYFYGGCNSNNFEIIEGEQTIVYLPQLNLVVHSLKSKYGTLNYRYTGEINGNTFTSDSTEYNRTEQIEACEEKRSLVIKFEDDSLRLYYRSDDNSELVEGSILQKLE
;
A
#
# COMPACT_ATOMS: atom_id res chain seq x y z
N MET A 1 94.16 -106.71 35.67
CA MET A 1 92.71 -106.77 35.36
C MET A 1 92.05 -105.63 36.14
N ILE A 2 91.28 -104.77 35.46
CA ILE A 2 90.40 -103.67 35.97
C ILE A 2 91.17 -102.52 36.71
N ILE A 3 90.93 -101.20 36.62
CA ILE A 3 89.82 -100.27 36.29
C ILE A 3 90.51 -98.93 35.84
N ASN A 4 90.08 -98.17 34.82
CA ASN A 4 89.32 -96.91 35.02
C ASN A 4 88.92 -96.26 33.67
N ARG A 5 87.65 -96.42 33.28
CA ARG A 5 86.93 -95.53 32.35
C ARG A 5 85.81 -94.86 33.14
N LYS A 6 86.05 -93.66 33.68
CA LYS A 6 85.04 -92.81 34.34
C LYS A 6 85.41 -91.33 34.21
N TYR A 7 85.43 -90.77 33.00
CA TYR A 7 85.61 -89.32 32.83
C TYR A 7 84.89 -88.69 31.61
N LYS A 8 83.99 -89.39 30.91
CA LYS A 8 83.40 -88.88 29.65
C LYS A 8 81.93 -88.45 29.69
N GLU A 9 81.19 -88.77 30.75
CA GLU A 9 79.73 -88.52 30.80
C GLU A 9 79.34 -87.21 31.51
N ALA A 10 80.22 -86.64 32.34
CA ALA A 10 79.96 -85.36 33.02
C ALA A 10 80.02 -84.14 32.08
N SER A 11 80.81 -84.22 30.99
CA SER A 11 81.10 -83.09 30.10
C SER A 11 79.95 -82.76 29.11
N ILE A 12 79.11 -83.73 28.75
CA ILE A 12 78.00 -83.50 27.79
C ILE A 12 76.80 -82.85 28.49
N PHE A 13 76.56 -83.18 29.76
CA PHE A 13 75.49 -82.59 30.55
C PHE A 13 75.78 -81.14 30.96
N GLU A 14 77.02 -80.80 31.30
CA GLU A 14 77.43 -79.40 31.51
C GLU A 14 77.24 -78.57 30.23
N LEU A 15 77.66 -79.09 29.07
CA LEU A 15 77.54 -78.36 27.80
C LEU A 15 76.07 -78.17 27.36
N MET A 16 75.23 -79.20 27.53
CA MET A 16 73.77 -79.11 27.28
C MET A 16 73.10 -78.14 28.25
N SER A 17 73.52 -78.14 29.53
CA SER A 17 73.01 -77.22 30.55
C SER A 17 73.36 -75.77 30.18
N ASP A 18 74.60 -75.48 29.81
CA ASP A 18 75.05 -74.13 29.43
C ASP A 18 74.39 -73.63 28.13
N ILE A 19 74.18 -74.52 27.15
CA ILE A 19 73.45 -74.19 25.92
C ILE A 19 71.96 -73.94 26.23
N SER A 20 71.35 -74.74 27.11
CA SER A 20 69.96 -74.55 27.51
C SER A 20 69.76 -73.25 28.32
N LEU A 21 70.71 -72.91 29.20
CA LEU A 21 70.68 -71.70 30.01
C LEU A 21 70.91 -70.45 29.13
N SER A 22 71.83 -70.54 28.17
CA SER A 22 72.13 -69.47 27.21
C SER A 22 70.98 -69.23 26.23
N SER A 23 70.36 -70.31 25.71
CA SER A 23 69.19 -70.20 24.83
C SER A 23 67.95 -69.68 25.58
N LEU A 24 67.76 -70.07 26.85
CA LEU A 24 66.71 -69.51 27.70
C LEU A 24 66.94 -68.01 27.96
N GLY A 25 68.18 -67.62 28.25
CA GLY A 25 68.57 -66.22 28.42
C GLY A 25 68.32 -65.39 27.16
N LEU A 26 68.67 -65.91 25.98
CA LEU A 26 68.39 -65.27 24.69
C LEU A 26 66.88 -65.13 24.44
N LEU A 27 66.10 -66.18 24.71
CA LEU A 27 64.64 -66.17 24.56
C LEU A 27 63.99 -65.11 25.48
N LEU A 28 64.48 -65.00 26.71
CA LEU A 28 64.04 -63.97 27.67
C LEU A 28 64.36 -62.56 27.16
N VAL A 29 65.56 -62.34 26.63
CA VAL A 29 65.93 -61.03 26.05
C VAL A 29 65.04 -60.68 24.85
N VAL A 30 64.81 -61.63 23.93
CA VAL A 30 63.91 -61.41 22.78
C VAL A 30 62.48 -61.15 23.24
N PHE A 31 61.99 -61.88 24.24
CA PHE A 31 60.65 -61.70 24.80
C PHE A 31 60.48 -60.32 25.44
N VAL A 32 61.45 -59.85 26.22
CA VAL A 32 61.43 -58.52 26.84
C VAL A 32 61.47 -57.41 25.80
N ILE A 33 62.33 -57.54 24.77
CA ILE A 33 62.39 -56.58 23.67
C ILE A 33 61.06 -56.56 22.90
N TYR A 34 60.49 -57.73 22.61
CA TYR A 34 59.19 -57.84 21.94
C TYR A 34 58.07 -57.22 22.78
N ALA A 35 58.03 -57.49 24.08
CA ALA A 35 57.05 -56.92 25.00
C ALA A 35 57.17 -55.39 25.07
N LEU A 36 58.39 -54.84 25.12
CA LEU A 36 58.62 -53.39 25.12
C LEU A 36 58.20 -52.72 23.79
N ILE A 37 58.53 -53.32 22.66
CA ILE A 37 58.15 -52.80 21.33
C ILE A 37 56.63 -52.90 21.13
N PHE A 38 56.02 -54.02 21.51
CA PHE A 38 54.59 -54.23 21.37
C PHE A 38 53.80 -53.29 22.27
N ASN A 39 54.21 -53.11 23.53
CA ASN A 39 53.51 -52.25 24.49
C ASN A 39 53.67 -50.75 24.14
N SER A 40 54.84 -50.32 23.66
CA SER A 40 55.06 -48.92 23.22
C SER A 40 54.30 -48.58 21.93
N ARG A 41 54.21 -49.50 20.96
CA ARG A 41 53.41 -49.27 19.74
C ARG A 41 51.92 -49.33 20.03
N SER A 42 51.49 -50.25 20.88
CA SER A 42 50.09 -50.39 21.27
C SER A 42 49.58 -49.13 21.98
N SER A 43 50.33 -48.57 22.93
CA SER A 43 49.91 -47.36 23.65
C SER A 43 49.81 -46.12 22.74
N VAL A 44 50.73 -45.94 21.80
CA VAL A 44 50.68 -44.84 20.82
C VAL A 44 49.49 -44.98 19.87
N LEU A 45 49.18 -46.21 19.43
CA LEU A 45 48.03 -46.50 18.58
C LEU A 45 46.71 -46.26 19.31
N ILE A 46 46.61 -46.69 20.58
CA ILE A 46 45.44 -46.45 21.43
C ILE A 46 45.23 -44.94 21.62
N ASN A 47 46.26 -44.19 22.00
CA ASN A 47 46.15 -42.74 22.18
C ASN A 47 45.75 -42.00 20.89
N LYS A 48 46.27 -42.42 19.73
CA LYS A 48 45.85 -41.86 18.43
C LYS A 48 44.40 -42.17 18.12
N ARG A 49 43.95 -43.41 18.37
CA ARG A 49 42.57 -43.81 18.18
C ARG A 49 41.63 -42.99 19.05
N ASP A 50 41.93 -42.85 20.34
CA ASP A 50 41.09 -42.11 21.29
C ASP A 50 41.01 -40.61 20.95
N ASN A 51 42.09 -40.02 20.44
CA ASN A 51 42.09 -38.64 19.96
C ASN A 51 41.21 -38.48 18.70
N LEU A 52 41.36 -39.39 17.72
CA LEU A 52 40.54 -39.39 16.50
C LEU A 52 39.05 -39.59 16.83
N GLU A 53 38.72 -40.49 17.75
CA GLU A 53 37.34 -40.76 18.15
C GLU A 53 36.69 -39.54 18.82
N ARG A 54 37.45 -38.82 19.65
CA ARG A 54 37.01 -37.53 20.22
C ARG A 54 36.82 -36.46 19.16
N GLU A 55 37.71 -36.38 18.17
CA GLU A 55 37.62 -35.40 17.09
C GLU A 55 36.43 -35.68 16.14
N VAL A 56 36.20 -36.94 15.79
CA VAL A 56 35.03 -37.38 15.02
C VAL A 56 33.74 -37.09 15.78
N SER A 57 33.70 -37.35 17.09
CA SER A 57 32.53 -37.04 17.92
C SER A 57 32.22 -35.54 17.91
N ARG A 58 33.23 -34.70 18.10
CA ARG A 58 33.08 -33.23 18.06
C ARG A 58 32.63 -32.73 16.68
N LEU A 59 33.18 -33.29 15.59
CA LEU A 59 32.76 -32.95 14.23
C LEU A 59 31.31 -33.35 13.97
N ASN A 60 30.87 -34.50 14.48
CA ASN A 60 29.47 -34.93 14.38
C ASN A 60 28.52 -33.99 15.15
N GLU A 61 28.87 -33.60 16.37
CA GLU A 61 28.08 -32.62 17.14
C GLU A 61 27.96 -31.28 16.42
N ASN A 62 29.08 -30.76 15.89
CA ASN A 62 29.07 -29.53 15.09
C ASN A 62 28.21 -29.66 13.83
N ASN A 63 28.28 -30.80 13.13
CA ASN A 63 27.47 -31.05 11.94
C ASN A 63 25.97 -31.10 12.27
N GLN A 64 25.60 -31.72 13.40
CA GLN A 64 24.21 -31.75 13.86
C GLN A 64 23.70 -30.35 14.19
N GLN A 65 24.51 -29.52 14.89
CA GLN A 65 24.15 -28.13 15.16
C GLN A 65 23.97 -27.31 13.88
N LEU A 66 24.88 -27.45 12.91
CA LEU A 66 24.77 -26.77 11.62
C LEU A 66 23.55 -27.21 10.83
N GLN A 67 23.21 -28.51 10.84
CA GLN A 67 21.98 -29.00 10.20
C GLN A 67 20.74 -28.41 10.83
N GLN A 68 20.70 -28.30 12.16
CA GLN A 68 19.59 -27.68 12.87
C GLN A 68 19.46 -26.18 12.53
N GLN A 69 20.56 -25.43 12.57
CA GLN A 69 20.57 -24.01 12.18
C GLN A 69 20.12 -23.80 10.73
N ASN A 70 20.56 -24.66 9.82
CA ASN A 70 20.18 -24.57 8.41
C ASN A 70 18.68 -24.87 8.20
N SER A 71 18.12 -25.79 8.97
CA SER A 71 16.68 -26.07 8.98
C SER A 71 15.87 -24.86 9.49
N GLU A 72 16.31 -24.24 10.59
CA GLU A 72 15.69 -23.05 11.16
C GLU A 72 15.74 -21.86 10.18
N LEU A 73 16.90 -21.62 9.55
CA LEU A 73 17.07 -20.59 8.53
C LEU A 73 16.18 -20.83 7.30
N THR A 74 16.04 -22.08 6.86
CA THR A 74 15.16 -22.44 5.74
C THR A 74 13.69 -22.16 6.10
N SER A 75 13.28 -22.48 7.33
CA SER A 75 11.92 -22.18 7.81
C SER A 75 11.69 -20.67 7.92
N ALA A 76 12.63 -19.92 8.49
CA ALA A 76 12.53 -18.46 8.59
C ALA A 76 12.45 -17.80 7.20
N ASN A 77 13.28 -18.24 6.25
CA ASN A 77 13.27 -17.70 4.89
C ASN A 77 11.95 -17.97 4.15
N SER A 78 11.37 -19.16 4.34
CA SER A 78 10.06 -19.46 3.73
C SER A 78 8.93 -18.60 4.32
N ARG A 79 8.94 -18.34 5.63
CA ARG A 79 7.99 -17.41 6.28
C ARG A 79 8.15 -15.98 5.75
N LEU A 80 9.37 -15.47 5.70
CA LEU A 80 9.65 -14.13 5.17
C LEU A 80 9.21 -13.97 3.71
N MET A 81 9.40 -15.00 2.88
CA MET A 81 8.91 -14.99 1.50
C MET A 81 7.39 -14.95 1.42
N SER A 82 6.69 -15.66 2.32
CA SER A 82 5.23 -15.60 2.42
C SER A 82 4.74 -14.21 2.84
N GLU A 83 5.33 -13.65 3.91
CA GLU A 83 4.99 -12.31 4.41
C GLU A 83 5.26 -11.22 3.36
N ARG A 84 6.37 -11.34 2.62
CA ARG A 84 6.69 -10.43 1.52
C ARG A 84 5.62 -10.48 0.42
N ASN A 85 5.19 -11.68 0.02
CA ASN A 85 4.19 -11.83 -1.03
C ASN A 85 2.84 -11.24 -0.59
N GLU A 86 2.44 -11.47 0.65
CA GLU A 86 1.23 -10.87 1.23
C GLU A 86 1.32 -9.34 1.26
N ALA A 87 2.47 -8.79 1.66
CA ALA A 87 2.70 -7.35 1.66
C ALA A 87 2.62 -6.74 0.25
N ILE A 88 3.15 -7.43 -0.78
CA ILE A 88 3.04 -7.01 -2.18
C ILE A 88 1.57 -7.01 -2.61
N GLU A 89 0.83 -8.08 -2.36
CA GLU A 89 -0.59 -8.18 -2.74
C GLU A 89 -1.43 -7.09 -2.07
N ASN A 90 -1.20 -6.82 -0.78
CA ASN A 90 -1.87 -5.76 -0.05
C ASN A 90 -1.52 -4.37 -0.59
N SER A 91 -0.25 -4.12 -0.93
CA SER A 91 0.18 -2.87 -1.56
C SER A 91 -0.53 -2.62 -2.88
N GLU A 92 -0.64 -3.65 -3.74
CA GLU A 92 -1.36 -3.55 -5.02
C GLU A 92 -2.85 -3.25 -4.81
N LYS A 93 -3.50 -3.92 -3.84
CA LYS A 93 -4.90 -3.64 -3.49
C LYS A 93 -5.09 -2.19 -3.04
N PHE A 94 -4.24 -1.68 -2.15
CA PHE A 94 -4.33 -0.29 -1.69
C PHE A 94 -4.08 0.72 -2.80
N GLN A 95 -3.11 0.47 -3.68
CA GLN A 95 -2.84 1.34 -4.81
C GLN A 95 -4.03 1.41 -5.79
N ASN A 96 -4.66 0.27 -6.06
CA ASN A 96 -5.87 0.20 -6.88
C ASN A 96 -7.05 0.95 -6.25
N GLN A 97 -7.25 0.80 -4.94
CA GLN A 97 -8.29 1.52 -4.21
C GLN A 97 -8.04 3.04 -4.20
N ALA A 98 -6.80 3.48 -3.97
CA ALA A 98 -6.43 4.89 -4.03
C ALA A 98 -6.68 5.49 -5.43
N ASN A 99 -6.32 4.76 -6.50
CA ASN A 99 -6.57 5.19 -7.88
C ASN A 99 -8.07 5.26 -8.20
N ARG A 100 -8.89 4.38 -7.63
CA ARG A 100 -10.35 4.45 -7.75
C ARG A 100 -10.90 5.69 -7.03
N LEU A 101 -10.54 5.88 -5.76
CA LEU A 101 -10.96 7.04 -4.96
C LEU A 101 -10.56 8.36 -5.62
N ARG A 102 -9.35 8.44 -6.18
CA ARG A 102 -8.89 9.64 -6.89
C ARG A 102 -9.72 9.94 -8.14
N ARG A 103 -10.15 8.91 -8.87
CA ARG A 103 -11.05 9.07 -10.03
C ARG A 103 -12.44 9.52 -9.59
N GLU A 104 -12.99 8.91 -8.55
CA GLU A 104 -14.28 9.30 -7.97
C GLU A 104 -14.24 10.75 -7.47
N LEU A 105 -13.19 11.14 -6.73
CA LEU A 105 -12.98 12.52 -6.27
C LEU A 105 -12.88 13.50 -7.45
N ASN A 106 -12.10 13.18 -8.48
CA ASN A 106 -11.99 14.04 -9.67
C ASN A 106 -13.34 14.18 -10.40
N ALA A 107 -14.13 13.12 -10.45
CA ALA A 107 -15.48 13.17 -11.04
C ALA A 107 -16.40 14.09 -10.21
N VAL A 108 -16.38 13.96 -8.88
CA VAL A 108 -17.13 14.83 -7.96
C VAL A 108 -16.68 16.28 -8.08
N LEU A 109 -15.37 16.56 -8.12
CA LEU A 109 -14.85 17.93 -8.27
C LEU A 109 -15.28 18.56 -9.59
N LYS A 110 -15.20 17.81 -10.70
CA LYS A 110 -15.70 18.27 -12.00
C LYS A 110 -17.20 18.54 -11.97
N GLN A 111 -17.97 17.64 -11.36
CA GLN A 111 -19.42 17.80 -11.25
C GLN A 111 -19.79 19.04 -10.43
N ASN A 112 -19.05 19.31 -9.35
CA ASN A 112 -19.38 20.37 -8.40
C ASN A 112 -18.58 21.67 -8.61
N GLN A 113 -17.82 21.79 -9.70
CA GLN A 113 -16.96 22.95 -9.97
C GLN A 113 -17.72 24.30 -9.86
N TYR A 114 -18.97 24.31 -10.33
CA TYR A 114 -19.82 25.49 -10.36
C TYR A 114 -20.91 25.49 -9.28
N THR A 115 -20.88 24.50 -8.36
CA THR A 115 -21.81 24.49 -7.23
C THR A 115 -21.46 25.66 -6.32
N GLY A 116 -22.48 26.43 -5.98
CA GLY A 116 -22.32 27.62 -5.15
C GLY A 116 -23.59 28.40 -5.00
N TYR A 117 -23.54 29.31 -4.03
CA TYR A 117 -24.53 30.35 -3.83
C TYR A 117 -23.94 31.65 -4.38
N TYR A 118 -24.62 32.27 -5.35
CA TYR A 118 -24.18 33.49 -5.99
C TYR A 118 -25.14 34.61 -5.63
N THR A 119 -24.64 35.79 -5.27
CA THR A 119 -25.47 36.95 -4.92
C THR A 119 -25.03 38.20 -5.68
N GLY A 120 -25.97 39.10 -5.91
CA GLY A 120 -25.73 40.39 -6.52
C GLY A 120 -26.94 41.29 -6.36
N ASN A 121 -26.84 42.50 -6.87
CA ASN A 121 -27.97 43.43 -6.90
C ASN A 121 -28.63 43.40 -8.28
N PHE A 122 -29.89 43.77 -8.34
CA PHE A 122 -30.60 43.97 -9.60
C PHE A 122 -31.40 45.27 -9.57
N THR A 123 -31.69 45.78 -10.76
CA THR A 123 -32.60 46.91 -10.98
C THR A 123 -33.68 46.47 -11.96
N SER A 124 -34.94 46.66 -11.60
CA SER A 124 -36.08 46.24 -12.45
C SER A 124 -37.23 47.24 -12.39
N LYS A 125 -38.23 47.03 -13.25
CA LYS A 125 -39.48 47.81 -13.26
C LYS A 125 -40.56 47.06 -12.48
N TYR A 126 -41.16 47.73 -11.50
CA TYR A 126 -42.36 47.29 -10.83
C TYR A 126 -43.58 48.01 -11.41
N PHE A 127 -44.53 47.27 -11.96
CA PHE A 127 -45.70 47.84 -12.63
C PHE A 127 -46.92 47.88 -11.71
N TYR A 128 -47.50 49.07 -11.53
CA TYR A 128 -48.71 49.28 -10.75
C TYR A 128 -49.93 48.86 -11.58
N GLY A 129 -50.49 47.68 -11.29
CA GLY A 129 -51.65 47.14 -12.00
C GLY A 129 -51.35 46.05 -13.03
N GLY A 130 -50.19 45.37 -12.90
CA GLY A 130 -49.80 44.26 -13.76
C GLY A 130 -49.03 44.70 -15.02
N CYS A 131 -48.65 43.72 -15.84
CA CYS A 131 -47.63 43.87 -16.87
C CYS A 131 -47.98 44.76 -18.07
N ASN A 132 -49.26 45.10 -18.24
CA ASN A 132 -49.72 45.99 -19.30
C ASN A 132 -49.88 47.46 -18.83
N SER A 133 -49.51 47.77 -17.58
CA SER A 133 -49.61 49.11 -17.05
C SER A 133 -48.49 50.02 -17.57
N ASN A 134 -48.83 51.27 -17.90
CA ASN A 134 -47.82 52.30 -18.22
C ASN A 134 -47.21 52.93 -16.97
N ASN A 135 -47.81 52.69 -15.80
CA ASN A 135 -47.31 53.21 -14.53
C ASN A 135 -46.38 52.19 -13.90
N PHE A 136 -45.10 52.54 -13.84
CA PHE A 136 -44.08 51.73 -13.17
C PHE A 136 -43.19 52.59 -12.28
N GLU A 137 -42.56 51.94 -11.30
CA GLU A 137 -41.38 52.49 -10.63
C GLU A 137 -40.17 51.60 -10.83
N ILE A 138 -38.99 52.20 -10.81
CA ILE A 138 -37.73 51.46 -10.78
C ILE A 138 -37.50 50.99 -9.36
N ILE A 139 -37.28 49.69 -9.20
CA ILE A 139 -36.95 49.06 -7.94
C ILE A 139 -35.54 48.50 -7.97
N GLU A 140 -34.91 48.51 -6.81
CA GLU A 140 -33.66 47.82 -6.56
C GLU A 140 -33.90 46.68 -5.59
N GLY A 141 -33.09 45.63 -5.72
CA GLY A 141 -33.20 44.47 -4.86
C GLY A 141 -31.96 43.58 -4.93
N GLU A 142 -32.05 42.48 -4.20
CA GLU A 142 -31.03 41.44 -4.16
C GLU A 142 -31.46 40.27 -5.05
N GLN A 143 -30.52 39.73 -5.80
CA GLN A 143 -30.72 38.52 -6.58
C GLN A 143 -29.74 37.45 -6.16
N THR A 144 -30.22 36.20 -6.18
CA THR A 144 -29.44 35.05 -5.73
C THR A 144 -29.60 33.91 -6.71
N ILE A 145 -28.50 33.24 -7.07
CA ILE A 145 -28.49 32.08 -7.96
C ILE A 145 -27.86 30.90 -7.22
N VAL A 146 -28.53 29.76 -7.27
CA VAL A 146 -28.01 28.47 -6.79
C VAL A 146 -27.98 27.50 -7.94
N TYR A 147 -26.80 26.95 -8.24
CA TYR A 147 -26.64 25.91 -9.24
C TYR A 147 -26.46 24.54 -8.59
N LEU A 148 -27.31 23.60 -8.99
CA LEU A 148 -27.35 22.22 -8.52
C LEU A 148 -27.00 21.29 -9.69
N PRO A 149 -25.72 20.93 -9.88
CA PRO A 149 -25.26 20.18 -11.05
C PRO A 149 -25.78 18.75 -11.12
N GLN A 150 -26.15 18.15 -9.98
CA GLN A 150 -26.73 16.79 -9.97
C GLN A 150 -28.09 16.73 -10.69
N LEU A 151 -28.80 17.85 -10.72
CA LEU A 151 -30.13 17.98 -11.32
C LEU A 151 -30.11 18.83 -12.60
N ASN A 152 -28.94 19.35 -12.99
CA ASN A 152 -28.80 20.42 -13.98
C ASN A 152 -29.83 21.55 -13.78
N LEU A 153 -29.93 21.98 -12.52
CA LEU A 153 -30.96 22.89 -12.06
C LEU A 153 -30.34 24.19 -11.57
N VAL A 154 -30.89 25.31 -12.04
CA VAL A 154 -30.60 26.64 -11.50
C VAL A 154 -31.85 27.16 -10.80
N VAL A 155 -31.68 27.64 -9.57
CA VAL A 155 -32.70 28.39 -8.84
C VAL A 155 -32.26 29.85 -8.80
N HIS A 156 -33.03 30.74 -9.41
CA HIS A 156 -32.81 32.18 -9.41
C HIS A 156 -33.91 32.84 -8.59
N SER A 157 -33.51 33.58 -7.57
CA SER A 157 -34.42 34.31 -6.69
C SER A 157 -34.14 35.79 -6.76
N LEU A 158 -35.19 36.60 -6.87
CA LEU A 158 -35.16 38.06 -6.85
C LEU A 158 -35.95 38.55 -5.66
N LYS A 159 -35.34 39.32 -4.76
CA LYS A 159 -35.97 39.86 -3.56
C LYS A 159 -35.93 41.38 -3.58
N SER A 160 -37.09 41.99 -3.35
CA SER A 160 -37.25 43.45 -3.25
C SER A 160 -38.13 43.82 -2.05
N LYS A 161 -38.36 45.12 -1.84
CA LYS A 161 -39.30 45.62 -0.82
C LYS A 161 -40.75 45.15 -1.02
N TYR A 162 -41.13 44.73 -2.22
CA TYR A 162 -42.49 44.28 -2.53
C TYR A 162 -42.69 42.76 -2.42
N GLY A 163 -41.62 41.99 -2.19
CA GLY A 163 -41.66 40.53 -2.11
C GLY A 163 -40.58 39.83 -2.94
N THR A 164 -40.82 38.56 -3.24
CA THR A 164 -39.82 37.65 -3.81
C THR A 164 -40.37 36.90 -5.02
N LEU A 165 -39.55 36.82 -6.07
CA LEU A 165 -39.78 36.01 -7.26
C LEU A 165 -38.76 34.88 -7.28
N ASN A 166 -39.21 33.66 -7.57
CA ASN A 166 -38.36 32.49 -7.70
C ASN A 166 -38.57 31.85 -9.07
N TYR A 167 -37.48 31.59 -9.75
CA TYR A 167 -37.43 30.89 -11.02
C TYR A 167 -36.57 29.66 -10.88
N ARG A 168 -37.02 28.58 -11.50
CA ARG A 168 -36.32 27.31 -11.53
C ARG A 168 -36.11 26.92 -12.99
N TYR A 169 -34.85 26.79 -13.37
CA TYR A 169 -34.42 26.53 -14.74
C TYR A 169 -33.76 25.15 -14.81
N THR A 170 -34.31 24.27 -15.64
CA THR A 170 -33.71 22.97 -15.95
C THR A 170 -33.03 23.07 -17.30
N GLY A 171 -31.74 22.71 -17.38
CA GLY A 171 -30.95 22.96 -18.58
C GLY A 171 -29.78 22.01 -18.76
N GLU A 172 -28.80 22.46 -19.54
CA GLU A 172 -27.57 21.73 -19.82
C GLU A 172 -26.36 22.63 -19.59
N ILE A 173 -25.24 22.02 -19.18
CA ILE A 173 -23.96 22.70 -19.02
C ILE A 173 -22.97 22.24 -20.09
N ASN A 174 -22.38 23.19 -20.82
CA ASN A 174 -21.32 22.94 -21.78
C ASN A 174 -20.12 23.83 -21.45
N GLY A 175 -19.01 23.21 -21.05
CA GLY A 175 -17.87 23.92 -20.48
C GLY A 175 -18.28 24.65 -19.20
N ASN A 176 -18.14 25.97 -19.18
CA ASN A 176 -18.54 26.84 -18.08
C ASN A 176 -19.88 27.55 -18.33
N THR A 177 -20.65 27.15 -19.33
CA THR A 177 -21.88 27.82 -19.71
C THR A 177 -23.08 26.90 -19.49
N PHE A 178 -24.01 27.32 -18.62
CA PHE A 178 -25.30 26.69 -18.45
C PHE A 178 -26.34 27.37 -19.35
N THR A 179 -27.18 26.58 -20.01
CA THR A 179 -28.26 27.08 -20.88
C THR A 179 -29.57 26.36 -20.56
N SER A 180 -30.66 27.11 -20.46
CA SER A 180 -31.99 26.55 -20.21
C SER A 180 -33.06 27.33 -20.98
N ASP A 181 -33.94 26.62 -21.68
CA ASP A 181 -35.10 27.20 -22.39
C ASP A 181 -36.41 27.09 -21.59
N SER A 182 -36.38 26.40 -20.44
CA SER A 182 -37.56 26.09 -19.64
C SER A 182 -37.45 26.68 -18.25
N THR A 183 -38.52 27.33 -17.80
CA THR A 183 -38.56 28.04 -16.51
C THR A 183 -39.85 27.68 -15.78
N GLU A 184 -39.72 27.21 -14.54
CA GLU A 184 -40.83 27.14 -13.61
C GLU A 184 -40.78 28.36 -12.69
N TYR A 185 -41.91 29.03 -12.54
CA TYR A 185 -42.00 30.33 -11.88
C TYR A 185 -42.91 30.26 -10.64
N ASN A 186 -42.48 30.90 -9.56
CA ASN A 186 -43.26 31.07 -8.34
C ASN A 186 -43.05 32.47 -7.74
N ARG A 187 -44.09 33.03 -7.12
CA ARG A 187 -44.12 34.44 -6.68
C ARG A 187 -44.91 34.63 -5.39
N THR A 188 -44.59 35.69 -4.65
CA THR A 188 -45.49 36.27 -3.64
C THR A 188 -46.69 36.95 -4.32
N GLU A 189 -47.87 36.93 -3.70
CA GLU A 189 -49.15 37.38 -4.32
C GLU A 189 -49.09 38.78 -4.96
N GLN A 190 -48.27 39.69 -4.42
CA GLN A 190 -48.22 41.11 -4.77
C GLN A 190 -47.28 41.49 -5.92
N ILE A 191 -46.52 40.54 -6.48
CA ILE A 191 -45.59 40.79 -7.59
C ILE A 191 -45.88 39.79 -8.70
N GLU A 192 -45.82 40.25 -9.95
CA GLU A 192 -45.90 39.45 -11.17
C GLU A 192 -44.68 39.76 -12.06
N ALA A 193 -44.19 38.76 -12.79
CA ALA A 193 -43.11 38.90 -13.75
C ALA A 193 -43.69 39.07 -15.16
N CYS A 194 -43.27 40.11 -15.87
CA CYS A 194 -43.85 40.46 -17.17
C CYS A 194 -43.19 39.77 -18.36
N GLU A 195 -42.18 38.93 -18.09
CA GLU A 195 -41.31 38.32 -19.09
C GLU A 195 -41.20 36.83 -18.76
N GLU A 196 -42.33 36.13 -18.84
CA GLU A 196 -42.50 34.74 -18.36
C GLU A 196 -41.77 33.67 -19.21
N LYS A 197 -41.13 34.06 -20.32
CA LYS A 197 -40.45 33.14 -21.24
C LYS A 197 -39.11 33.69 -21.68
N ARG A 198 -38.11 33.48 -20.84
CA ARG A 198 -36.73 33.82 -21.19
C ARG A 198 -35.88 32.60 -21.02
N SER A 199 -35.22 32.19 -22.10
CA SER A 199 -34.12 31.25 -21.96
C SER A 199 -33.01 31.92 -21.15
N LEU A 200 -32.43 31.17 -20.24
CA LEU A 200 -31.37 31.60 -19.35
C LEU A 200 -30.05 31.09 -19.88
N VAL A 201 -29.05 31.96 -19.94
CA VAL A 201 -27.67 31.56 -20.15
C VAL A 201 -26.83 32.09 -19.00
N ILE A 202 -26.14 31.19 -18.29
CA ILE A 202 -25.22 31.53 -17.22
C ILE A 202 -23.82 31.15 -17.65
N LYS A 203 -22.87 32.09 -17.57
CA LYS A 203 -21.44 31.80 -17.69
C LYS A 203 -20.79 31.84 -16.33
N PHE A 204 -20.27 30.72 -15.87
CA PHE A 204 -19.53 30.64 -14.63
C PHE A 204 -18.08 31.07 -14.85
N GLU A 205 -17.62 31.96 -13.98
CA GLU A 205 -16.23 32.38 -13.84
C GLU A 205 -15.68 31.80 -12.52
N ASP A 206 -14.42 32.10 -12.18
CA ASP A 206 -13.77 31.50 -11.01
C ASP A 206 -14.51 31.84 -9.70
N ASP A 207 -14.79 33.13 -9.48
CA ASP A 207 -15.45 33.63 -8.26
C ASP A 207 -16.79 34.35 -8.54
N SER A 208 -17.25 34.30 -9.79
CA SER A 208 -18.44 35.03 -10.22
C SER A 208 -19.24 34.25 -11.24
N LEU A 209 -20.44 34.72 -11.57
CA LEU A 209 -21.14 34.30 -12.77
C LEU A 209 -21.74 35.50 -13.49
N ARG A 210 -21.90 35.34 -14.81
CA ARG A 210 -22.61 36.29 -15.67
C ARG A 210 -23.93 35.70 -16.13
N LEU A 211 -24.99 36.45 -15.90
CA LEU A 211 -26.35 36.11 -16.27
C LEU A 211 -26.72 36.78 -17.58
N TYR A 212 -27.25 36.02 -18.53
CA TYR A 212 -27.78 36.51 -19.78
C TYR A 212 -29.18 35.97 -20.00
N TYR A 213 -30.01 36.78 -20.65
CA TYR A 213 -31.35 36.40 -21.08
C TYR A 213 -31.41 36.41 -22.60
N ARG A 214 -32.08 35.42 -23.19
CA ARG A 214 -32.48 35.45 -24.61
C ARG A 214 -33.96 35.79 -24.69
N SER A 215 -34.30 36.70 -25.58
CA SER A 215 -35.70 36.96 -25.96
C SER A 215 -36.13 35.97 -27.03
N ASP A 216 -37.39 35.55 -27.02
CA ASP A 216 -37.94 34.60 -28.02
C ASP A 216 -37.82 35.13 -29.46
N ASP A 217 -37.79 36.45 -29.66
CA ASP A 217 -37.78 37.11 -30.97
C ASP A 217 -36.38 37.40 -31.54
N ASN A 218 -35.32 37.35 -30.73
CA ASN A 218 -33.96 37.68 -31.16
C ASN A 218 -32.93 36.70 -30.56
N SER A 219 -32.04 36.17 -31.41
CA SER A 219 -30.92 35.32 -30.99
C SER A 219 -29.82 36.08 -30.19
N GLU A 220 -30.01 37.38 -29.96
CA GLU A 220 -29.09 38.21 -29.18
C GLU A 220 -29.22 37.94 -27.67
N LEU A 221 -28.08 37.76 -27.02
CA LEU A 221 -27.98 37.65 -25.57
C LEU A 221 -27.96 39.05 -24.97
N VAL A 222 -28.92 39.34 -24.08
CA VAL A 222 -28.92 40.56 -23.28
C VAL A 222 -28.23 40.24 -21.95
N GLU A 223 -27.13 40.95 -21.65
CA GLU A 223 -26.46 40.81 -20.36
C GLU A 223 -27.38 41.33 -19.24
N GLY A 224 -27.70 40.45 -18.31
CA GLY A 224 -28.53 40.75 -17.16
C GLY A 224 -27.71 41.32 -16.02
N SER A 225 -26.79 40.53 -15.46
CA SER A 225 -26.06 40.89 -14.24
C SER A 225 -24.81 40.03 -14.01
N ILE A 226 -23.91 40.54 -13.18
CA ILE A 226 -22.76 39.78 -12.65
C ILE A 226 -23.01 39.53 -11.17
N LEU A 227 -22.93 38.26 -10.75
CA LEU A 227 -23.15 37.85 -9.37
C LEU A 227 -21.86 37.26 -8.80
N GLN A 228 -21.57 37.56 -7.54
CA GLN A 228 -20.38 37.06 -6.83
C GLN A 228 -20.72 35.78 -6.08
N LYS A 229 -19.79 34.83 -6.07
CA LYS A 229 -19.92 33.61 -5.28
C LYS A 229 -19.76 33.96 -3.80
N LEU A 230 -20.68 33.49 -2.97
CA LEU A 230 -20.60 33.59 -1.52
C LEU A 230 -19.76 32.41 -1.01
N GLU A 231 -18.73 32.70 -0.22
CA GLU A 231 -17.85 31.69 0.42
C GLU A 231 -18.59 30.81 1.44
#